data_AF-A0A7X7BXR4-F1
#
_entry.id   AF-A0A7X7BXR4-F1
#
_cell.length_a   1.000
_cell.length_b   1.000
_cell.length_c   1.000
_cell.angle_alpha   90.00
_cell.angle_beta   90.00
_cell.angle_gamma   90.00
#
_symmetry.space_group_name_H-M   'P 1'
#
loop_
_entity.id
_entity.type
_entity.pdbx_description
1 polymer ?
#
loop_
_entity_poly.entity_id
_entity_poly.type
_entity_poly.pdbx_seq_one_letter_code
_entity_poly.pdbx_strand_id
1 'polypeptide(L)'
;MKKLSLLILISLSTILFASAQGRVDNVARERFKNVSVEIDNYMYDKADLAGKIFVRRADVKNDTLNIAFCSTLAEYPVRDIDIERIYKVVKKSMPAKYSDYSNKFIITVNNVPLEKLSSGYYSKKERSDGVKSNAFKAEKYPLVRRVSNPSNPSNGLSGRHIAVWQSHGYYYEQSLKRWEWQRARIFETVEDLYTQSYVLPFLVPMLENAGANVILPRERDVQSIEIIVDNDESQFNGGNYYETNGLLSWGPTHWTGFANKKATYLYKENPFSMGTARVAKCVTEESGDSLSIAHWIAKVPESGEYAVYVSYGTLKGSTKSAHYTVHHNGGSTEFLVNQQMGGGTWIYLGTFGFMKESETQGVYLDNRGDTKYEYVTADGVKFGGGMGNIARNPSEVDEKGNKVEMD
;
A
#
# COMPACT_ATOMS: atom_id res chain seq x y z
N MET A 1 -35.07 36.50 5.81
CA MET A 1 -35.74 35.30 5.25
C MET A 1 -35.33 34.98 3.80
N LYS A 2 -34.05 35.05 3.41
CA LYS A 2 -33.60 34.75 2.02
C LYS A 2 -32.37 33.82 1.91
N LYS A 3 -31.84 33.28 3.01
CA LYS A 3 -30.71 32.33 3.00
C LYS A 3 -31.06 30.89 3.42
N LEU A 4 -32.29 30.64 3.87
CA LEU A 4 -32.74 29.31 4.31
C LEU A 4 -33.28 28.44 3.16
N SER A 5 -33.62 29.04 2.02
CA SER A 5 -34.22 28.33 0.87
C SER A 5 -33.20 27.58 0.01
N LEU A 6 -31.90 27.90 0.09
CA LEU A 6 -30.88 27.32 -0.79
C LEU A 6 -30.33 25.98 -0.26
N LEU A 7 -30.24 25.79 1.07
CA LEU A 7 -29.80 24.50 1.66
C LEU A 7 -30.86 23.40 1.51
N ILE A 8 -32.15 23.75 1.56
CA ILE A 8 -33.23 22.78 1.38
C ILE A 8 -33.21 22.23 -0.05
N LEU A 9 -32.93 23.06 -1.07
CA LEU A 9 -32.83 22.62 -2.46
C LEU A 9 -31.67 21.63 -2.73
N ILE A 10 -30.54 21.77 -2.03
CA ILE A 10 -29.36 20.90 -2.20
C ILE A 10 -29.55 19.55 -1.47
N SER A 11 -30.24 19.55 -0.33
CA SER A 11 -30.63 18.31 0.35
C SER A 11 -31.74 17.55 -0.40
N LEU A 12 -32.70 18.27 -1.02
CA LEU A 12 -33.74 17.65 -1.83
C LEU A 12 -33.18 17.05 -3.12
N SER A 13 -32.20 17.71 -3.76
CA SER A 13 -31.58 17.20 -4.98
C SER A 13 -30.75 15.93 -4.71
N THR A 14 -29.99 15.87 -3.62
CA THR A 14 -29.21 14.67 -3.25
C THR A 14 -30.10 13.47 -2.89
N ILE A 15 -31.23 13.69 -2.21
CA ILE A 15 -32.23 12.64 -1.93
C ILE A 15 -32.96 12.20 -3.23
N LEU A 16 -33.23 13.13 -4.15
CA LEU A 16 -33.77 12.82 -5.49
C LEU A 16 -32.76 12.04 -6.35
N PHE A 17 -31.47 12.35 -6.29
CA PHE A 17 -30.43 11.61 -7.01
C PHE A 17 -30.22 10.20 -6.45
N ALA A 18 -30.21 10.03 -5.12
CA ALA A 18 -30.09 8.71 -4.50
C ALA A 18 -31.32 7.82 -4.76
N SER A 19 -32.53 8.41 -4.72
CA SER A 19 -33.76 7.68 -5.05
C SER A 19 -33.92 7.41 -6.55
N ALA A 20 -33.40 8.28 -7.43
CA ALA A 20 -33.32 8.01 -8.87
C ALA A 20 -32.33 6.88 -9.17
N GLN A 21 -31.14 6.87 -8.55
CA GLN A 21 -30.16 5.81 -8.74
C GLN A 21 -30.70 4.44 -8.24
N GLY A 22 -31.33 4.41 -7.05
CA GLY A 22 -31.96 3.20 -6.51
C GLY A 22 -33.17 2.71 -7.31
N ARG A 23 -33.99 3.63 -7.87
CA ARG A 23 -35.08 3.27 -8.80
C ARG A 23 -34.56 2.72 -10.13
N VAL A 24 -33.52 3.32 -10.70
CA VAL A 24 -32.90 2.87 -11.96
C VAL A 24 -32.29 1.47 -11.80
N ASP A 25 -31.60 1.21 -10.68
CA ASP A 25 -31.00 -0.09 -10.38
C ASP A 25 -32.09 -1.19 -10.25
N ASN A 26 -33.25 -0.89 -9.66
CA ASN A 26 -34.38 -1.83 -9.59
C ASN A 26 -35.07 -2.08 -10.95
N VAL A 27 -35.17 -1.07 -11.82
CA VAL A 27 -35.80 -1.21 -13.15
C VAL A 27 -34.97 -2.08 -14.08
N ALA A 28 -33.64 -1.93 -14.08
CA ALA A 28 -32.76 -2.79 -14.86
C ALA A 28 -32.81 -4.23 -14.36
N ARG A 29 -32.80 -4.42 -13.03
CA ARG A 29 -32.87 -5.73 -12.39
C ARG A 29 -34.11 -6.52 -12.77
N GLU A 30 -35.30 -5.90 -12.71
CA GLU A 30 -36.54 -6.56 -13.11
C GLU A 30 -36.60 -6.82 -14.63
N ARG A 31 -36.15 -5.85 -15.44
CA ARG A 31 -36.20 -5.96 -16.89
C ARG A 31 -35.30 -7.07 -17.43
N PHE A 32 -34.16 -7.30 -16.80
CA PHE A 32 -33.19 -8.35 -17.15
C PHE A 32 -33.27 -9.56 -16.21
N LYS A 33 -34.41 -9.78 -15.53
CA LYS A 33 -34.58 -10.88 -14.57
C LYS A 33 -34.30 -12.25 -15.20
N ASN A 34 -34.81 -12.51 -16.39
CA ASN A 34 -34.61 -13.79 -17.08
C ASN A 34 -33.14 -14.03 -17.44
N VAL A 35 -32.46 -13.00 -17.96
CA VAL A 35 -31.02 -13.01 -18.24
C VAL A 35 -30.23 -13.31 -16.96
N SER A 36 -30.59 -12.61 -15.87
CA SER A 36 -29.93 -12.73 -14.57
C SER A 36 -30.05 -14.15 -14.03
N VAL A 37 -31.26 -14.72 -14.01
CA VAL A 37 -31.51 -16.10 -13.53
C VAL A 37 -30.81 -17.16 -14.37
N GLU A 38 -30.82 -17.03 -15.70
CA GLU A 38 -30.17 -18.02 -16.58
C GLU A 38 -28.64 -18.00 -16.42
N ILE A 39 -28.04 -16.82 -16.25
CA ILE A 39 -26.60 -16.71 -15.96
C ILE A 39 -26.29 -17.19 -14.54
N ASP A 40 -27.08 -16.81 -13.54
CA ASP A 40 -26.91 -17.22 -12.15
C ASP A 40 -26.88 -18.74 -12.03
N ASN A 41 -27.88 -19.43 -12.60
CA ASN A 41 -27.93 -20.90 -12.62
C ASN A 41 -26.73 -21.53 -13.34
N TYR A 42 -26.33 -20.99 -14.49
CA TYR A 42 -25.19 -21.50 -15.25
C TYR A 42 -23.87 -21.37 -14.48
N MET A 43 -23.70 -20.25 -13.77
CA MET A 43 -22.47 -19.97 -13.03
C MET A 43 -22.45 -20.70 -11.68
N TYR A 44 -23.61 -20.87 -11.02
CA TYR A 44 -23.73 -21.57 -9.74
C TYR A 44 -23.12 -22.98 -9.79
N ASP A 45 -23.34 -23.71 -10.89
CA ASP A 45 -22.75 -25.05 -11.11
C ASP A 45 -21.21 -25.04 -11.20
N LYS A 46 -20.57 -23.87 -11.36
CA LYS A 46 -19.11 -23.74 -11.49
C LYS A 46 -18.41 -23.35 -10.19
N ALA A 47 -19.10 -22.65 -9.30
CA ALA A 47 -18.60 -22.30 -7.98
C ALA A 47 -19.80 -22.01 -7.05
N ASP A 48 -19.87 -22.68 -5.91
CA ASP A 48 -20.95 -22.52 -4.92
C ASP A 48 -20.81 -21.19 -4.15
N LEU A 49 -20.92 -20.07 -4.86
CA LEU A 49 -20.84 -18.73 -4.30
C LEU A 49 -22.24 -18.27 -3.85
N ALA A 50 -22.33 -17.75 -2.62
CA ALA A 50 -23.60 -17.37 -1.99
C ALA A 50 -24.28 -16.14 -2.62
N GLY A 51 -23.56 -15.35 -3.42
CA GLY A 51 -24.08 -14.14 -4.04
C GLY A 51 -24.90 -14.44 -5.30
N LYS A 52 -26.03 -13.74 -5.47
CA LYS A 52 -26.81 -13.81 -6.73
C LYS A 52 -26.23 -12.91 -7.81
N ILE A 53 -26.22 -13.40 -9.04
CA ILE A 53 -25.85 -12.64 -10.24
C ILE A 53 -27.08 -11.91 -10.79
N PHE A 54 -26.95 -10.60 -11.02
CA PHE A 54 -28.00 -9.82 -11.67
C PHE A 54 -27.46 -8.59 -12.41
N VAL A 55 -28.24 -8.12 -13.38
CA VAL A 55 -27.97 -6.85 -14.08
C VAL A 55 -28.31 -5.68 -13.16
N ARG A 56 -27.30 -4.86 -12.86
CA ARG A 56 -27.46 -3.63 -12.06
C ARG A 56 -27.93 -2.47 -12.92
N ARG A 57 -27.39 -2.31 -14.13
CA ARG A 57 -27.69 -1.17 -15.00
C ARG A 57 -27.67 -1.56 -16.47
N ALA A 58 -28.50 -0.91 -17.28
CA ALA A 58 -28.47 -1.01 -18.73
C ALA A 58 -28.59 0.39 -19.35
N ASP A 59 -27.50 0.88 -19.92
CA ASP A 59 -27.40 2.23 -20.49
C ASP A 59 -26.91 2.20 -21.94
N VAL A 60 -27.56 2.98 -22.81
CA VAL A 60 -27.13 3.15 -24.21
C VAL A 60 -26.22 4.37 -24.29
N LYS A 61 -25.02 4.19 -24.83
CA LYS A 61 -24.07 5.27 -25.14
C LYS A 61 -23.48 5.04 -26.51
N ASN A 62 -23.45 6.09 -27.34
CA ASN A 62 -22.86 6.05 -28.68
C ASN A 62 -23.34 4.84 -29.50
N ASP A 63 -24.66 4.62 -29.54
CA ASP A 63 -25.29 3.50 -30.27
C ASP A 63 -24.88 2.08 -29.79
N THR A 64 -24.33 1.98 -28.58
CA THR A 64 -23.95 0.71 -27.94
C THR A 64 -24.64 0.57 -26.59
N LEU A 65 -25.27 -0.57 -26.35
CA LEU A 65 -25.87 -0.90 -25.06
C LEU A 65 -24.82 -1.46 -24.10
N ASN A 66 -24.59 -0.80 -22.97
CA ASN A 66 -23.80 -1.34 -21.88
C ASN A 66 -24.72 -2.02 -20.84
N ILE A 67 -24.53 -3.31 -20.63
CA ILE A 67 -25.23 -4.10 -19.62
C ILE A 67 -24.26 -4.37 -18.48
N ALA A 68 -24.42 -3.65 -17.37
CA ALA A 68 -23.57 -3.75 -16.20
C ALA A 68 -24.16 -4.75 -15.19
N PHE A 69 -23.42 -5.83 -14.91
CA PHE A 69 -23.74 -6.81 -13.88
C PHE A 69 -23.21 -6.39 -12.50
N CYS A 70 -23.76 -6.99 -11.45
CA CYS A 70 -23.25 -6.87 -10.09
C CYS A 70 -21.85 -7.49 -9.95
N SER A 71 -21.13 -7.08 -8.91
CA SER A 71 -19.74 -7.52 -8.63
C SER A 71 -19.61 -9.03 -8.47
N THR A 72 -20.66 -9.72 -8.01
CA THR A 72 -20.70 -11.17 -7.82
C THR A 72 -20.23 -11.94 -9.06
N LEU A 73 -20.54 -11.47 -10.27
CA LEU A 73 -20.12 -12.17 -11.50
C LEU A 73 -18.59 -12.21 -11.64
N ALA A 74 -17.86 -11.22 -11.10
CA ALA A 74 -16.40 -11.18 -11.13
C ALA A 74 -15.74 -12.08 -10.09
N GLU A 75 -16.51 -12.65 -9.16
CA GLU A 75 -16.00 -13.61 -8.17
C GLU A 75 -15.90 -15.03 -8.74
N TYR A 76 -16.60 -15.31 -9.84
CA TYR A 76 -16.53 -16.58 -10.54
C TYR A 76 -15.28 -16.67 -11.44
N PRO A 77 -14.68 -17.86 -11.57
CA PRO A 77 -13.58 -18.08 -12.52
C PRO A 77 -14.12 -18.15 -13.96
N VAL A 78 -14.25 -16.99 -14.61
CA VAL A 78 -14.78 -16.86 -15.99
C VAL A 78 -13.75 -17.33 -17.02
N ARG A 79 -14.18 -18.15 -17.99
CA ARG A 79 -13.40 -18.60 -19.16
C ARG A 79 -14.03 -18.11 -20.46
N ASP A 80 -13.32 -18.23 -21.58
CA ASP A 80 -13.83 -17.87 -22.92
C ASP A 80 -15.19 -18.50 -23.23
N ILE A 81 -15.37 -19.78 -22.88
CA ILE A 81 -16.63 -20.49 -23.09
C ILE A 81 -17.78 -19.92 -22.24
N ASP A 82 -17.46 -19.39 -21.06
CA ASP A 82 -18.42 -18.78 -20.15
C ASP A 82 -18.81 -17.40 -20.68
N ILE A 83 -17.83 -16.62 -21.17
CA ILE A 83 -18.05 -15.34 -21.85
C ILE A 83 -19.00 -15.55 -23.04
N GLU A 84 -18.68 -16.49 -23.92
CA GLU A 84 -19.54 -16.81 -25.06
C GLU A 84 -20.95 -17.21 -24.64
N ARG A 85 -21.08 -18.02 -23.58
CA ARG A 85 -22.37 -18.45 -23.05
C ARG A 85 -23.16 -17.27 -22.51
N ILE A 86 -22.53 -16.39 -21.72
CA ILE A 86 -23.16 -15.20 -21.15
C ILE A 86 -23.64 -14.26 -22.26
N TYR A 87 -22.81 -13.97 -23.27
CA TYR A 87 -23.21 -13.18 -24.42
C TYR A 87 -24.38 -13.81 -25.18
N LYS A 88 -24.38 -15.14 -25.37
CA LYS A 88 -25.49 -15.88 -26.00
C LYS A 88 -26.78 -15.75 -25.20
N VAL A 89 -26.72 -15.89 -23.86
CA VAL A 89 -27.89 -15.76 -22.97
C VAL A 89 -28.46 -14.33 -23.04
N VAL A 90 -27.60 -13.31 -22.93
CA VAL A 90 -28.02 -11.91 -23.03
C VAL A 90 -28.66 -11.63 -24.39
N LYS A 91 -28.07 -12.11 -25.48
CA LYS A 91 -28.61 -11.93 -26.83
C LYS A 91 -29.96 -12.61 -27.02
N LYS A 92 -30.09 -13.85 -26.55
CA LYS A 92 -31.32 -14.67 -26.66
C LYS A 92 -32.47 -14.09 -25.82
N SER A 93 -32.16 -13.64 -24.61
CA SER A 93 -33.13 -13.19 -23.63
C SER A 93 -33.17 -11.66 -23.50
N MET A 94 -32.78 -10.95 -24.57
CA MET A 94 -32.74 -9.48 -24.61
C MET A 94 -34.14 -8.89 -24.44
N PRO A 95 -34.37 -7.94 -23.52
CA PRO A 95 -35.66 -7.31 -23.35
C PRO A 95 -36.10 -6.53 -24.60
N ALA A 96 -37.40 -6.54 -24.92
CA ALA A 96 -37.94 -5.88 -26.13
C ALA A 96 -37.54 -4.39 -26.28
N LYS A 97 -37.35 -3.67 -25.16
CA LYS A 97 -36.85 -2.28 -25.17
C LYS A 97 -35.46 -2.11 -25.82
N TYR A 98 -34.67 -3.18 -25.84
CA TYR A 98 -33.28 -3.18 -26.28
C TYR A 98 -33.03 -4.12 -27.46
N SER A 99 -34.08 -4.57 -28.16
CA SER A 99 -33.99 -5.50 -29.31
C SER A 99 -33.04 -5.00 -30.39
N ASP A 100 -33.06 -3.68 -30.65
CA ASP A 100 -32.27 -3.03 -31.69
C ASP A 100 -30.76 -3.09 -31.40
N TYR A 101 -30.39 -3.29 -30.13
CA TYR A 101 -29.01 -3.41 -29.67
C TYR A 101 -28.54 -4.87 -29.52
N SER A 102 -29.33 -5.86 -29.97
CA SER A 102 -28.99 -7.29 -29.88
C SER A 102 -27.67 -7.69 -30.57
N ASN A 103 -27.16 -6.84 -31.47
CA ASN A 103 -25.85 -6.99 -32.11
C ASN A 103 -24.84 -5.90 -31.74
N LYS A 104 -25.21 -4.96 -30.85
CA LYS A 104 -24.41 -3.79 -30.46
C LYS A 104 -24.50 -3.58 -28.94
N PHE A 105 -23.98 -4.55 -28.19
CA PHE A 105 -23.93 -4.45 -26.74
C PHE A 105 -22.60 -4.95 -26.18
N ILE A 106 -22.24 -4.42 -25.01
CA ILE A 106 -21.12 -4.86 -24.19
C ILE A 106 -21.62 -5.25 -22.81
N ILE A 107 -20.93 -6.19 -22.18
CA ILE A 107 -21.20 -6.60 -20.80
C ILE A 107 -20.07 -6.10 -19.91
N THR A 108 -20.39 -5.43 -18.81
CA THR A 108 -19.40 -4.93 -17.86
C THR A 108 -19.67 -5.41 -16.43
N VAL A 109 -18.60 -5.61 -15.65
CA VAL A 109 -18.62 -5.87 -14.21
C VAL A 109 -17.64 -4.91 -13.56
N ASN A 110 -18.05 -4.16 -12.54
CA ASN A 110 -17.21 -3.13 -11.91
C ASN A 110 -16.58 -2.12 -12.90
N ASN A 111 -17.32 -1.75 -13.96
CA ASN A 111 -16.85 -0.91 -15.08
C ASN A 111 -15.71 -1.50 -15.92
N VAL A 112 -15.43 -2.80 -15.78
CA VAL A 112 -14.48 -3.54 -16.59
C VAL A 112 -15.25 -4.43 -17.58
N PRO A 113 -14.87 -4.50 -18.88
CA PRO A 113 -15.46 -5.43 -19.83
C PRO A 113 -15.35 -6.89 -19.37
N LEU A 114 -16.41 -7.68 -19.55
CA LEU A 114 -16.49 -9.08 -19.12
C LEU A 114 -15.33 -9.93 -19.65
N GLU A 115 -14.82 -9.63 -20.85
CA GLU A 115 -13.71 -10.33 -21.50
C GLU A 115 -12.42 -10.27 -20.66
N LYS A 116 -12.21 -9.17 -19.92
CA LYS A 116 -11.04 -9.00 -19.07
C LYS A 116 -11.08 -9.81 -17.77
N LEU A 117 -12.22 -10.43 -17.46
CA LEU A 117 -12.33 -11.36 -16.32
C LEU A 117 -11.76 -12.75 -16.67
N SER A 118 -11.63 -13.08 -17.96
CA SER A 118 -10.98 -14.33 -18.35
C SER A 118 -9.46 -14.24 -18.23
N SER A 119 -8.86 -15.25 -17.61
CA SER A 119 -7.41 -15.45 -17.65
C SER A 119 -7.05 -16.10 -18.99
N GLY A 120 -6.22 -15.42 -19.78
CA GLY A 120 -5.65 -15.97 -21.02
C GLY A 120 -4.76 -17.21 -20.83
N TYR A 121 -4.59 -17.72 -19.61
CA TYR A 121 -3.81 -18.91 -19.31
C TYR A 121 -4.41 -20.20 -19.91
N TYR A 122 -5.75 -20.27 -20.05
CA TYR A 122 -6.46 -21.47 -20.51
C TYR A 122 -7.12 -21.31 -21.90
N SER A 123 -6.88 -20.21 -22.61
CA SER A 123 -7.45 -20.04 -23.96
C SER A 123 -6.67 -20.87 -24.99
N LYS A 124 -7.39 -21.51 -25.92
CA LYS A 124 -6.82 -22.28 -27.05
C LYS A 124 -6.35 -21.38 -28.20
N LYS A 125 -6.65 -20.08 -28.16
CA LYS A 125 -6.08 -19.13 -29.11
C LYS A 125 -4.58 -19.09 -28.84
N GLU A 126 -3.77 -19.20 -29.89
CA GLU A 126 -2.38 -18.74 -29.82
C GLU A 126 -2.39 -17.38 -29.12
N ARG A 127 -1.42 -17.14 -28.22
CA ARG A 127 -1.29 -15.91 -27.44
C ARG A 127 -1.13 -14.69 -28.38
N SER A 128 -2.19 -14.27 -29.05
CA SER A 128 -2.30 -13.03 -29.82
C SER A 128 -2.63 -11.87 -28.91
N ASP A 129 -3.23 -12.18 -27.75
CA ASP A 129 -3.42 -11.23 -26.69
C ASP A 129 -2.05 -11.03 -26.07
N GLY A 130 -1.47 -9.87 -26.36
CA GLY A 130 -0.22 -9.37 -25.82
C GLY A 130 -0.22 -9.21 -24.30
N VAL A 131 -0.74 -10.19 -23.53
CA VAL A 131 0.04 -10.76 -22.44
C VAL A 131 1.27 -11.41 -23.08
N LYS A 132 2.15 -10.56 -23.65
CA LYS A 132 3.58 -10.70 -23.36
C LYS A 132 3.60 -11.09 -21.89
N SER A 133 4.39 -12.07 -21.53
CA SER A 133 4.95 -12.02 -20.19
C SER A 133 5.51 -10.61 -20.03
N ASN A 134 4.70 -9.65 -19.56
CA ASN A 134 5.13 -8.53 -18.79
C ASN A 134 5.69 -9.26 -17.60
N ALA A 135 6.91 -9.76 -17.76
CA ALA A 135 7.54 -10.66 -16.82
C ALA A 135 7.91 -9.85 -15.58
N PHE A 136 7.15 -8.80 -15.25
CA PHE A 136 7.56 -7.50 -14.74
C PHE A 136 8.87 -7.04 -15.42
N LYS A 137 9.20 -5.76 -15.54
CA LYS A 137 10.59 -5.44 -15.89
C LYS A 137 11.38 -5.47 -14.58
N ALA A 138 12.56 -6.06 -14.54
CA ALA A 138 13.44 -5.85 -13.41
C ALA A 138 13.87 -4.38 -13.44
N GLU A 139 13.71 -3.69 -12.33
CA GLU A 139 14.14 -2.30 -12.19
C GLU A 139 15.67 -2.23 -12.12
N LYS A 140 16.26 -1.38 -12.95
CA LYS A 140 17.71 -1.14 -12.92
C LYS A 140 18.14 -0.54 -11.58
N TYR A 141 17.28 0.29 -10.99
CA TYR A 141 17.49 0.94 -9.70
C TYR A 141 16.34 0.54 -8.77
N PRO A 142 16.44 -0.61 -8.08
CA PRO A 142 15.41 -1.05 -7.12
C PRO A 142 15.31 -0.07 -5.94
N LEU A 143 14.28 -0.26 -5.11
CA LEU A 143 13.97 0.64 -3.99
C LEU A 143 15.12 0.69 -2.98
N VAL A 144 15.62 -0.47 -2.57
CA VAL A 144 16.79 -0.65 -1.70
C VAL A 144 17.73 -1.66 -2.34
N ARG A 145 19.02 -1.38 -2.29
CA ARG A 145 20.10 -2.28 -2.68
C ARG A 145 21.18 -2.30 -1.61
N ARG A 146 21.42 -3.45 -0.99
CA ARG A 146 22.52 -3.66 -0.05
C ARG A 146 23.83 -3.78 -0.82
N VAL A 147 24.72 -2.79 -0.71
CA VAL A 147 26.01 -2.76 -1.43
C VAL A 147 27.04 -3.66 -0.77
N SER A 148 26.98 -3.75 0.55
CA SER A 148 27.81 -4.60 1.41
C SER A 148 27.48 -6.11 1.30
N ASN A 149 26.56 -6.51 0.43
CA ASN A 149 26.18 -7.93 0.30
C ASN A 149 27.25 -8.72 -0.45
N PRO A 150 27.77 -9.84 0.10
CA PRO A 150 28.81 -10.63 -0.58
C PRO A 150 28.35 -11.28 -1.89
N SER A 151 27.04 -11.40 -2.12
CA SER A 151 26.48 -12.03 -3.33
C SER A 151 25.37 -11.20 -3.95
N ASN A 152 25.45 -10.94 -5.26
CA ASN A 152 24.37 -10.32 -6.02
C ASN A 152 23.74 -11.35 -6.99
N PRO A 153 22.50 -11.80 -6.75
CA PRO A 153 21.88 -12.81 -7.60
C PRO A 153 21.58 -12.25 -9.00
N SER A 154 22.18 -12.83 -10.04
CA SER A 154 22.01 -12.42 -11.44
C SER A 154 20.78 -13.03 -12.12
N ASN A 155 20.39 -14.25 -11.70
CA ASN A 155 19.24 -14.99 -12.25
C ASN A 155 18.08 -15.12 -11.24
N GLY A 156 18.13 -14.38 -10.14
CA GLY A 156 17.09 -14.38 -9.10
C GLY A 156 15.99 -13.35 -9.34
N LEU A 157 15.46 -12.83 -8.23
CA LEU A 157 14.46 -11.78 -8.17
C LEU A 157 15.08 -10.37 -8.04
N SER A 158 16.34 -10.20 -8.46
CA SER A 158 17.01 -8.90 -8.46
C SER A 158 16.22 -7.87 -9.29
N GLY A 159 16.06 -6.67 -8.73
CA GLY A 159 15.29 -5.59 -9.35
C GLY A 159 13.76 -5.78 -9.30
N ARG A 160 13.25 -6.80 -8.57
CA ARG A 160 11.81 -7.03 -8.40
C ARG A 160 11.32 -6.42 -7.09
N HIS A 161 10.13 -5.84 -7.10
CA HIS A 161 9.40 -5.45 -5.91
C HIS A 161 8.22 -6.38 -5.70
N ILE A 162 8.08 -6.97 -4.51
CA ILE A 162 7.02 -7.91 -4.18
C ILE A 162 6.32 -7.41 -2.94
N ALA A 163 5.03 -7.09 -3.04
CA ALA A 163 4.20 -6.81 -1.89
C ALA A 163 3.61 -8.13 -1.37
N VAL A 164 3.83 -8.44 -0.09
CA VAL A 164 3.38 -9.69 0.54
C VAL A 164 2.45 -9.36 1.70
N TRP A 165 1.24 -9.92 1.69
CA TRP A 165 0.32 -9.89 2.82
C TRP A 165 0.48 -11.17 3.60
N GLN A 166 1.07 -11.08 4.80
CA GLN A 166 1.44 -12.24 5.59
C GLN A 166 0.26 -12.92 6.32
N SER A 167 -0.96 -12.34 6.27
CA SER A 167 -2.18 -12.73 7.03
C SER A 167 -3.21 -11.55 7.06
N HIS A 168 -4.38 -11.68 7.68
CA HIS A 168 -5.19 -10.57 8.19
C HIS A 168 -4.72 -10.05 9.57
N GLY A 169 -4.15 -10.94 10.38
CA GLY A 169 -3.51 -10.67 11.68
C GLY A 169 -4.49 -10.34 12.80
N TYR A 170 -3.95 -9.82 13.90
CA TYR A 170 -4.74 -9.33 15.03
C TYR A 170 -5.20 -7.91 14.69
N TYR A 171 -6.50 -7.69 14.54
CA TYR A 171 -7.05 -6.40 14.18
C TYR A 171 -7.97 -5.89 15.28
N TYR A 172 -8.21 -4.58 15.29
CA TYR A 172 -9.09 -3.94 16.26
C TYR A 172 -10.49 -3.81 15.68
N GLU A 173 -11.44 -4.57 16.23
CA GLU A 173 -12.85 -4.49 15.85
C GLU A 173 -13.50 -3.32 16.57
N GLN A 174 -13.81 -2.26 15.81
CA GLN A 174 -14.30 -0.99 16.36
C GLN A 174 -15.68 -1.15 17.01
N SER A 175 -16.56 -1.97 16.44
CA SER A 175 -17.89 -2.19 16.99
C SER A 175 -17.87 -2.95 18.30
N LEU A 176 -16.88 -3.83 18.50
CA LEU A 176 -16.72 -4.64 19.70
C LEU A 176 -15.71 -4.05 20.69
N LYS A 177 -15.04 -2.93 20.33
CA LYS A 177 -14.01 -2.25 21.12
C LYS A 177 -12.95 -3.23 21.65
N ARG A 178 -12.54 -4.19 20.82
CA ARG A 178 -11.57 -5.22 21.21
C ARG A 178 -10.68 -5.62 20.05
N TRP A 179 -9.52 -6.15 20.39
CA TRP A 179 -8.71 -6.86 19.41
C TRP A 179 -9.23 -8.28 19.22
N GLU A 180 -9.27 -8.74 17.98
CA GLU A 180 -9.63 -10.11 17.65
C GLU A 180 -8.92 -10.61 16.39
N TRP A 181 -8.97 -11.93 16.20
CA TRP A 181 -8.54 -12.58 14.97
C TRP A 181 -9.71 -12.55 13.98
N GLN A 182 -9.43 -12.37 12.69
CA GLN A 182 -10.48 -12.40 11.67
C GLN A 182 -10.98 -13.83 11.46
N ARG A 183 -10.10 -14.83 11.62
CA ARG A 183 -10.42 -16.24 11.50
C ARG A 183 -10.67 -16.88 12.86
N ALA A 184 -11.63 -17.80 12.88
CA ALA A 184 -11.94 -18.59 14.08
C ALA A 184 -10.74 -19.43 14.51
N ARG A 185 -10.67 -19.73 15.81
CA ARG A 185 -9.70 -20.67 16.37
C ARG A 185 -10.20 -22.08 16.08
N ILE A 186 -9.49 -22.82 15.24
CA ILE A 186 -9.86 -24.16 14.79
C ILE A 186 -8.65 -25.09 14.86
N PHE A 187 -8.87 -26.32 15.30
CA PHE A 187 -7.83 -27.36 15.39
C PHE A 187 -6.56 -26.92 16.15
N GLU A 188 -6.72 -26.21 17.27
CA GLU A 188 -5.61 -25.66 18.06
C GLU A 188 -4.73 -24.63 17.30
N THR A 189 -5.21 -24.14 16.16
CA THR A 189 -4.53 -23.13 15.33
C THR A 189 -5.29 -21.82 15.27
N VAL A 190 -4.54 -20.75 14.99
CA VAL A 190 -5.06 -19.45 14.56
C VAL A 190 -4.46 -19.19 13.18
N GLU A 191 -5.25 -19.31 12.11
CA GLU A 191 -4.78 -19.12 10.72
C GLU A 191 -4.02 -17.78 10.57
N ASP A 192 -4.57 -16.73 11.18
CA ASP A 192 -4.01 -15.39 11.10
C ASP A 192 -2.62 -15.25 11.77
N LEU A 193 -2.28 -16.12 12.71
CA LEU A 193 -0.94 -16.20 13.30
C LEU A 193 -0.06 -17.24 12.60
N TYR A 194 -0.66 -18.37 12.21
CA TYR A 194 0.02 -19.49 11.59
C TYR A 194 0.70 -19.08 10.28
N THR A 195 -0.03 -18.37 9.41
CA THR A 195 0.49 -17.85 8.14
C THR A 195 1.68 -16.90 8.35
N GLN A 196 1.56 -15.97 9.30
CA GLN A 196 2.63 -15.05 9.66
C GLN A 196 3.89 -15.78 10.16
N SER A 197 3.73 -16.88 10.91
CA SER A 197 4.82 -17.62 11.55
C SER A 197 5.83 -18.23 10.58
N TYR A 198 5.46 -18.43 9.31
CA TYR A 198 6.39 -18.89 8.28
C TYR A 198 6.65 -17.85 7.18
N VAL A 199 5.75 -16.89 6.97
CA VAL A 199 5.98 -15.83 5.98
C VAL A 199 7.11 -14.90 6.43
N LEU A 200 7.10 -14.41 7.67
CA LEU A 200 8.09 -13.45 8.14
C LEU A 200 9.51 -14.05 8.32
N PRO A 201 9.69 -15.21 9.00
CA PRO A 201 11.03 -15.74 9.23
C PRO A 201 11.59 -16.56 8.06
N PHE A 202 10.78 -17.03 7.12
CA PHE A 202 11.25 -17.87 6.01
C PHE A 202 10.99 -17.25 4.63
N LEU A 203 9.72 -17.05 4.24
CA LEU A 203 9.40 -16.64 2.87
C LEU A 203 9.98 -15.27 2.53
N VAL A 204 9.81 -14.28 3.40
CA VAL A 204 10.32 -12.91 3.18
C VAL A 204 11.85 -12.93 3.03
N PRO A 205 12.64 -13.50 3.96
CA PRO A 205 14.08 -13.63 3.80
C PRO A 205 14.49 -14.40 2.54
N MET A 206 13.75 -15.46 2.15
CA MET A 206 14.04 -16.21 0.92
C MET A 206 13.87 -15.32 -0.33
N LEU A 207 12.82 -14.51 -0.40
CA LEU A 207 12.58 -13.57 -1.50
C LEU A 207 13.64 -12.47 -1.53
N GLU A 208 13.99 -11.91 -0.37
CA GLU A 208 15.04 -10.88 -0.24
C GLU A 208 16.42 -11.42 -0.62
N ASN A 209 16.77 -12.62 -0.17
CA ASN A 209 18.01 -13.31 -0.55
C ASN A 209 18.05 -13.68 -2.04
N ALA A 210 16.90 -13.91 -2.66
CA ALA A 210 16.80 -14.05 -4.11
C ALA A 210 16.97 -12.70 -4.86
N GLY A 211 16.99 -11.57 -4.15
CA GLY A 211 17.23 -10.23 -4.70
C GLY A 211 16.00 -9.32 -4.77
N ALA A 212 14.84 -9.78 -4.29
CA ALA A 212 13.63 -8.97 -4.29
C ALA A 212 13.67 -7.89 -3.21
N ASN A 213 13.04 -6.75 -3.49
CA ASN A 213 12.59 -5.82 -2.46
C ASN A 213 11.20 -6.26 -2.00
N VAL A 214 11.09 -6.71 -0.74
CA VAL A 214 9.80 -7.16 -0.20
C VAL A 214 9.17 -6.04 0.62
N ILE A 215 7.91 -5.72 0.30
CA ILE A 215 7.14 -4.68 0.96
C ILE A 215 6.02 -5.36 1.74
N LEU A 216 5.91 -5.03 3.02
CA LEU A 216 4.89 -5.59 3.92
C LEU A 216 3.93 -4.48 4.36
N PRO A 217 2.62 -4.74 4.39
CA PRO A 217 1.61 -3.76 4.82
C PRO A 217 1.55 -3.58 6.34
N ARG A 218 2.26 -4.43 7.09
CA ARG A 218 2.33 -4.41 8.55
C ARG A 218 3.77 -4.56 8.99
N GLU A 219 4.06 -4.05 10.18
CA GLU A 219 5.35 -4.18 10.84
C GLU A 219 5.80 -5.65 10.88
N ARG A 220 7.09 -5.87 10.54
CA ARG A 220 7.72 -7.19 10.47
C ARG A 220 8.58 -7.48 11.69
N ASP A 221 9.04 -6.44 12.37
CA ASP A 221 9.87 -6.54 13.56
C ASP A 221 9.02 -6.79 14.79
N VAL A 222 9.38 -7.82 15.54
CA VAL A 222 8.69 -8.21 16.79
C VAL A 222 9.26 -7.47 18.00
N GLN A 223 10.32 -6.67 17.82
CA GLN A 223 10.85 -5.78 18.83
C GLN A 223 9.80 -4.74 19.24
N SER A 224 9.40 -4.77 20.52
CA SER A 224 8.38 -3.86 21.07
C SER A 224 8.88 -2.45 21.33
N ILE A 225 10.21 -2.26 21.40
CA ILE A 225 10.83 -0.94 21.54
C ILE A 225 10.82 -0.25 20.17
N GLU A 226 10.35 1.00 20.14
CA GLU A 226 10.41 1.88 18.96
C GLU A 226 11.18 3.14 19.32
N ILE A 227 12.18 3.47 18.52
CA ILE A 227 12.97 4.68 18.64
C ILE A 227 12.90 5.40 17.30
N ILE A 228 12.43 6.64 17.34
CA ILE A 228 12.41 7.50 16.17
C ILE A 228 13.41 8.63 16.40
N VAL A 229 14.28 8.83 15.42
CA VAL A 229 15.24 9.94 15.38
C VAL A 229 14.90 10.77 14.16
N ASP A 230 14.70 12.06 14.34
CA ASP A 230 14.16 12.94 13.31
C ASP A 230 14.77 14.34 13.43
N ASN A 231 14.78 15.09 12.32
CA ASN A 231 15.31 16.46 12.31
C ASN A 231 14.35 17.47 12.95
N ASP A 232 13.05 17.19 12.95
CA ASP A 232 12.09 18.02 13.66
C ASP A 232 12.14 17.72 15.16
N GLU A 233 12.26 18.78 15.97
CA GLU A 233 12.25 18.66 17.42
C GLU A 233 10.92 18.07 17.93
N SER A 234 11.03 17.04 18.75
CA SER A 234 9.90 16.44 19.45
C SER A 234 10.34 15.78 20.76
N GLN A 235 9.49 15.86 21.78
CA GLN A 235 9.66 15.13 23.04
C GLN A 235 9.59 13.60 22.87
N PHE A 236 9.10 13.13 21.72
CA PHE A 236 8.96 11.71 21.40
C PHE A 236 10.15 11.17 20.59
N ASN A 237 11.16 11.99 20.29
CA ASN A 237 12.38 11.53 19.62
C ASN A 237 13.29 10.82 20.62
N GLY A 238 13.74 9.62 20.27
CA GLY A 238 14.56 8.75 21.13
C GLY A 238 16.05 8.74 20.77
N GLY A 239 16.59 9.85 20.25
CA GLY A 239 17.97 9.91 19.79
C GLY A 239 18.42 11.31 19.39
N ASN A 240 19.55 11.40 18.71
CA ASN A 240 20.13 12.67 18.27
C ASN A 240 20.22 12.71 16.73
N TYR A 241 19.69 13.77 16.14
CA TYR A 241 19.90 14.13 14.75
C TYR A 241 20.92 15.28 14.65
N TYR A 242 21.86 15.21 13.71
CA TYR A 242 22.70 16.36 13.38
C TYR A 242 23.28 16.25 11.95
N GLU A 243 23.79 17.37 11.43
CA GLU A 243 24.33 17.49 10.08
C GLU A 243 25.80 17.93 10.13
N THR A 244 26.65 17.31 9.31
CA THR A 244 28.00 17.81 9.02
C THR A 244 28.05 18.24 7.57
N ASN A 245 28.40 19.49 7.31
CA ASN A 245 28.41 20.04 5.95
C ASN A 245 29.79 19.95 5.31
N GLY A 246 29.82 19.39 4.10
CA GLY A 246 30.96 19.44 3.19
C GLY A 246 30.83 20.59 2.19
N LEU A 247 31.12 20.34 0.90
CA LEU A 247 31.10 21.39 -0.12
C LEU A 247 29.69 21.94 -0.36
N LEU A 248 28.71 21.04 -0.43
CA LEU A 248 27.31 21.38 -0.69
C LEU A 248 26.48 21.07 0.55
N SER A 249 26.25 22.08 1.37
CA SER A 249 25.57 21.96 2.67
C SER A 249 24.14 21.45 2.58
N TRP A 250 23.69 20.79 3.65
CA TRP A 250 22.28 20.54 3.91
C TRP A 250 21.50 21.84 4.10
N GLY A 251 20.28 21.85 3.61
CA GLY A 251 19.34 22.96 3.77
C GLY A 251 17.90 22.48 3.94
N PRO A 252 16.99 23.39 4.31
CA PRO A 252 15.58 23.06 4.41
C PRO A 252 14.98 22.79 3.03
N THR A 253 14.00 21.89 2.96
CA THR A 253 13.14 21.77 1.77
C THR A 253 11.83 22.52 1.96
N HIS A 254 11.15 22.87 0.87
CA HIS A 254 9.76 23.36 0.92
C HIS A 254 8.72 22.23 1.06
N TRP A 255 9.16 20.97 1.09
CA TRP A 255 8.29 19.81 1.09
C TRP A 255 8.12 19.28 2.51
N THR A 256 6.96 18.68 2.77
CA THR A 256 6.66 18.10 4.08
C THR A 256 7.44 16.80 4.29
N GLY A 257 7.90 16.61 5.52
CA GLY A 257 8.51 15.39 6.02
C GLY A 257 7.66 14.71 7.08
N PHE A 258 8.19 13.63 7.62
CA PHE A 258 7.70 13.01 8.84
C PHE A 258 7.94 13.92 10.05
N ALA A 259 7.05 13.87 11.03
CA ALA A 259 7.37 14.36 12.37
C ALA A 259 6.60 13.58 13.45
N ASN A 260 7.32 13.13 14.48
CA ASN A 260 6.75 12.40 15.61
C ASN A 260 6.19 13.34 16.68
N LYS A 261 5.15 14.13 16.37
CA LYS A 261 4.65 15.21 17.23
C LYS A 261 3.69 14.77 18.35
N LYS A 262 3.19 13.54 18.33
CA LYS A 262 2.11 13.09 19.23
C LYS A 262 2.38 11.70 19.80
N ALA A 263 2.00 11.50 21.06
CA ALA A 263 1.98 10.18 21.68
C ALA A 263 0.95 9.25 21.02
N THR A 264 -0.11 9.83 20.44
CA THR A 264 -1.17 9.09 19.77
C THR A 264 -1.73 9.91 18.62
N TYR A 265 -1.91 9.27 17.46
CA TYR A 265 -2.46 9.87 16.25
C TYR A 265 -3.90 9.41 16.01
N LEU A 266 -4.77 10.35 15.64
CA LEU A 266 -6.16 10.06 15.31
C LEU A 266 -6.32 9.57 13.87
N TYR A 267 -7.48 8.98 13.56
CA TYR A 267 -7.81 8.56 12.20
C TYR A 267 -7.67 9.73 11.21
N LYS A 268 -6.99 9.49 10.08
CA LYS A 268 -6.60 10.45 9.02
C LYS A 268 -5.47 11.43 9.37
N GLU A 269 -4.95 11.41 10.59
CA GLU A 269 -3.72 12.14 10.89
C GLU A 269 -2.54 11.40 10.26
N ASN A 270 -1.79 12.10 9.40
CA ASN A 270 -0.64 11.54 8.71
C ASN A 270 0.65 12.21 9.18
N PRO A 271 1.49 11.55 10.01
CA PRO A 271 2.73 12.14 10.50
C PRO A 271 3.72 12.48 9.38
N PHE A 272 3.67 11.79 8.23
CA PHE A 272 4.48 12.08 7.03
C PHE A 272 4.11 13.38 6.30
N SER A 273 3.15 14.14 6.85
CA SER A 273 2.76 15.46 6.34
C SER A 273 2.84 16.55 7.41
N MET A 274 3.40 16.24 8.58
CA MET A 274 3.44 17.13 9.74
C MET A 274 4.80 17.77 9.99
N GLY A 275 5.85 17.26 9.34
CA GLY A 275 7.24 17.67 9.54
C GLY A 275 7.88 18.36 8.34
N THR A 276 9.21 18.44 8.40
CA THR A 276 10.09 19.04 7.40
C THR A 276 11.17 18.06 7.01
N ALA A 277 11.52 18.03 5.73
CA ALA A 277 12.67 17.28 5.25
C ALA A 277 13.87 18.20 4.97
N ARG A 278 15.05 17.60 4.95
CA ARG A 278 16.35 18.23 4.64
C ARG A 278 16.80 17.82 3.24
N VAL A 279 17.55 18.69 2.54
CA VAL A 279 18.06 18.42 1.19
C VAL A 279 19.48 18.89 1.02
N ALA A 280 20.27 18.12 0.28
CA ALA A 280 21.59 18.50 -0.21
C ALA A 280 21.70 18.17 -1.72
N LYS A 281 22.47 18.98 -2.44
CA LYS A 281 22.87 18.66 -3.82
C LYS A 281 23.91 17.54 -3.81
N CYS A 282 23.84 16.66 -4.80
CA CYS A 282 24.80 15.57 -4.93
C CYS A 282 26.18 16.08 -5.33
N VAL A 283 27.21 15.43 -4.79
CA VAL A 283 28.61 15.55 -5.17
C VAL A 283 29.04 14.25 -5.84
N THR A 284 29.79 14.34 -6.94
CA THR A 284 30.29 13.17 -7.68
C THR A 284 31.63 12.72 -7.11
N GLU A 285 31.92 11.41 -7.07
CA GLU A 285 33.22 10.91 -6.58
C GLU A 285 34.42 11.54 -7.30
N GLU A 286 34.29 11.80 -8.60
CA GLU A 286 35.35 12.42 -9.43
C GLU A 286 35.78 13.81 -8.96
N SER A 287 34.93 14.54 -8.23
CA SER A 287 35.26 15.90 -7.80
C SER A 287 36.17 15.91 -6.56
N GLY A 288 36.26 14.80 -5.81
CA GLY A 288 37.07 14.70 -4.61
C GLY A 288 36.65 15.66 -3.49
N ASP A 289 35.45 16.25 -3.57
CA ASP A 289 34.98 17.23 -2.62
C ASP A 289 34.53 16.57 -1.31
N SER A 290 34.61 17.32 -0.20
CA SER A 290 34.09 16.88 1.08
C SER A 290 32.57 16.65 1.01
N LEU A 291 32.11 15.50 1.49
CA LEU A 291 30.70 15.13 1.55
C LEU A 291 29.98 15.79 2.73
N SER A 292 28.71 16.13 2.52
CA SER A 292 27.78 16.49 3.58
C SER A 292 27.07 15.23 4.07
N ILE A 293 26.90 15.08 5.39
CA ILE A 293 26.36 13.88 6.02
C ILE A 293 25.29 14.26 7.03
N ALA A 294 24.14 13.59 6.95
CA ALA A 294 23.10 13.61 7.97
C ALA A 294 23.24 12.36 8.86
N HIS A 295 23.15 12.56 10.19
CA HIS A 295 23.43 11.56 11.20
C HIS A 295 22.20 11.33 12.07
N TRP A 296 21.79 10.07 12.26
CA TRP A 296 20.72 9.66 13.16
C TRP A 296 21.26 8.64 14.17
N ILE A 297 21.57 9.11 15.38
CA ILE A 297 22.13 8.27 16.45
C ILE A 297 21.00 7.86 17.39
N ALA A 298 20.71 6.56 17.47
CA ALA A 298 19.63 6.02 18.30
C ALA A 298 20.11 5.78 19.73
N LYS A 299 19.34 6.27 20.73
CA LYS A 299 19.56 5.92 22.13
C LYS A 299 18.73 4.68 22.46
N VAL A 300 19.29 3.51 22.14
CA VAL A 300 18.64 2.23 22.43
C VAL A 300 18.70 1.93 23.93
N PRO A 301 17.55 1.67 24.59
CA PRO A 301 17.51 1.46 26.04
C PRO A 301 18.05 0.08 26.47
N GLU A 302 18.09 -0.87 25.52
CA GLU A 302 18.52 -2.25 25.70
C GLU A 302 19.32 -2.71 24.47
N SER A 303 20.26 -3.64 24.68
CA SER A 303 21.01 -4.21 23.55
C SER A 303 20.17 -5.31 22.90
N GLY A 304 20.13 -5.36 21.58
CA GLY A 304 19.32 -6.33 20.86
C GLY A 304 19.24 -6.06 19.37
N GLU A 305 18.44 -6.86 18.67
CA GLU A 305 18.16 -6.68 17.25
C GLU A 305 17.01 -5.67 17.06
N TYR A 306 17.21 -4.72 16.16
CA TYR A 306 16.23 -3.70 15.79
C TYR A 306 16.15 -3.60 14.27
N ALA A 307 14.94 -3.66 13.71
CA ALA A 307 14.72 -3.28 12.33
C ALA A 307 14.97 -1.78 12.14
N VAL A 308 15.65 -1.42 11.06
CA VAL A 308 15.96 -0.03 10.72
C VAL A 308 15.17 0.37 9.49
N TYR A 309 14.45 1.48 9.62
CA TYR A 309 13.67 2.09 8.56
C TYR A 309 14.10 3.54 8.36
N VAL A 310 14.08 4.00 7.11
CA VAL A 310 14.34 5.40 6.76
C VAL A 310 13.10 6.02 6.13
N SER A 311 12.87 7.30 6.38
CA SER A 311 11.94 8.16 5.66
C SER A 311 12.74 9.19 4.85
N TYR A 312 12.14 9.67 3.77
CA TYR A 312 12.70 10.73 2.94
C TYR A 312 11.61 11.36 2.05
N GLY A 313 11.90 12.55 1.53
CA GLY A 313 11.05 13.24 0.57
C GLY A 313 11.40 12.86 -0.87
N THR A 314 10.42 12.39 -1.66
CA THR A 314 10.60 12.17 -3.11
C THR A 314 10.34 13.45 -3.87
N LEU A 315 11.39 14.01 -4.49
CA LEU A 315 11.35 15.27 -5.21
C LEU A 315 11.71 15.08 -6.68
N LYS A 316 11.34 16.06 -7.52
CA LYS A 316 11.86 16.10 -8.90
C LYS A 316 13.38 16.31 -8.84
N GLY A 317 14.13 15.35 -9.39
CA GLY A 317 15.59 15.35 -9.34
C GLY A 317 16.17 14.64 -8.12
N SER A 318 15.37 13.95 -7.30
CA SER A 318 15.91 13.01 -6.30
C SER A 318 16.79 11.96 -6.97
N THR A 319 17.88 11.59 -6.30
CA THR A 319 18.78 10.55 -6.78
C THR A 319 18.13 9.16 -6.74
N LYS A 320 18.65 8.24 -7.55
CA LYS A 320 18.26 6.81 -7.55
C LYS A 320 19.17 5.96 -6.67
N SER A 321 20.19 6.56 -6.07
CA SER A 321 21.29 5.87 -5.40
C SER A 321 21.76 6.65 -4.17
N ALA A 322 20.82 7.08 -3.32
CA ALA A 322 21.14 7.73 -2.05
C ALA A 322 21.89 6.73 -1.16
N HIS A 323 23.09 7.12 -0.68
CA HIS A 323 23.98 6.21 0.03
C HIS A 323 23.78 6.28 1.54
N TYR A 324 23.20 5.22 2.09
CA TYR A 324 22.99 5.06 3.53
C TYR A 324 24.00 4.08 4.12
N THR A 325 24.57 4.41 5.26
CA THR A 325 25.40 3.52 6.08
C THR A 325 24.72 3.29 7.42
N VAL A 326 24.53 2.03 7.79
CA VAL A 326 24.06 1.64 9.13
C VAL A 326 25.26 1.17 9.93
N HIS A 327 25.66 1.93 10.95
CA HIS A 327 26.66 1.52 11.93
C HIS A 327 25.95 0.79 13.07
N HIS A 328 26.32 -0.47 13.27
CA HIS A 328 25.69 -1.39 14.22
C HIS A 328 26.76 -2.22 14.95
N ASN A 329 26.37 -3.04 15.92
CA ASN A 329 27.31 -3.82 16.74
C ASN A 329 28.21 -4.76 15.93
N GLY A 330 27.68 -5.33 14.84
CA GLY A 330 28.44 -6.14 13.89
C GLY A 330 29.32 -5.39 12.87
N GLY A 331 29.46 -4.06 12.97
CA GLY A 331 30.23 -3.24 12.01
C GLY A 331 29.34 -2.27 11.21
N SER A 332 29.52 -2.25 9.89
CA SER A 332 28.81 -1.32 9.00
C SER A 332 28.13 -2.05 7.86
N THR A 333 26.90 -1.66 7.54
CA THR A 333 26.18 -2.15 6.37
C THR A 333 25.74 -0.98 5.49
N GLU A 334 26.19 -0.99 4.23
CA GLU A 334 25.90 0.06 3.26
C GLU A 334 24.77 -0.29 2.30
N PHE A 335 23.96 0.72 1.95
CA PHE A 335 22.78 0.64 1.11
C PHE A 335 22.72 1.77 0.09
N LEU A 336 22.16 1.48 -1.08
CA LEU A 336 21.72 2.47 -2.05
C LEU A 336 20.20 2.44 -2.12
N VAL A 337 19.59 3.60 -1.88
CA VAL A 337 18.13 3.77 -1.86
C VAL A 337 17.69 4.67 -3.01
N ASN A 338 16.66 4.23 -3.74
CA ASN A 338 16.09 5.00 -4.83
C ASN A 338 15.04 5.99 -4.31
N GLN A 339 15.44 7.24 -4.09
CA GLN A 339 14.57 8.29 -3.55
C GLN A 339 13.54 8.83 -4.55
N GLN A 340 13.52 8.34 -5.80
CA GLN A 340 12.45 8.66 -6.76
C GLN A 340 11.16 7.87 -6.52
N MET A 341 11.16 6.98 -5.53
CA MET A 341 10.03 6.14 -5.13
C MET A 341 10.04 5.96 -3.60
N GLY A 342 8.89 5.58 -3.03
CA GLY A 342 8.80 5.22 -1.60
C GLY A 342 8.84 6.40 -0.62
N GLY A 343 8.83 7.66 -1.09
CA GLY A 343 8.75 8.81 -0.19
C GLY A 343 7.42 8.88 0.58
N GLY A 344 7.46 9.45 1.79
CA GLY A 344 6.29 9.60 2.66
C GLY A 344 5.82 8.31 3.36
N THR A 345 6.74 7.36 3.55
CA THR A 345 6.52 6.14 4.35
C THR A 345 7.86 5.63 4.90
N TRP A 346 7.82 4.61 5.74
CA TRP A 346 9.00 3.91 6.26
C TRP A 346 9.55 2.89 5.24
N ILE A 347 10.83 3.02 4.90
CA ILE A 347 11.55 2.10 4.00
C ILE A 347 12.54 1.25 4.79
N TYR A 348 12.33 -0.06 4.81
CA TYR A 348 13.16 -1.02 5.54
C TYR A 348 14.55 -1.19 4.91
N LEU A 349 15.61 -1.08 5.72
CA LEU A 349 16.98 -1.36 5.30
C LEU A 349 17.47 -2.74 5.76
N GLY A 350 17.04 -3.19 6.93
CA GLY A 350 17.54 -4.43 7.54
C GLY A 350 17.24 -4.49 9.02
N THR A 351 17.59 -5.61 9.64
CA THR A 351 17.59 -5.78 11.10
C THR A 351 19.04 -5.95 11.55
N PHE A 352 19.43 -5.21 12.58
CA PHE A 352 20.80 -5.17 13.07
C PHE A 352 20.85 -5.13 14.59
N GLY A 353 21.93 -5.69 15.14
CA GLY A 353 22.23 -5.61 16.57
C GLY A 353 22.75 -4.24 16.97
N PHE A 354 22.14 -3.63 17.98
CA PHE A 354 22.59 -2.39 18.60
C PHE A 354 22.99 -2.62 20.06
N MET A 355 23.99 -1.87 20.53
CA MET A 355 24.41 -1.83 21.93
C MET A 355 23.69 -0.70 22.65
N LYS A 356 23.22 -0.99 23.86
CA LYS A 356 22.56 -0.04 24.77
C LYS A 356 23.34 1.29 24.85
N GLU A 357 22.65 2.41 24.70
CA GLU A 357 23.17 3.78 24.84
C GLU A 357 24.46 4.08 24.04
N SER A 358 24.63 3.44 22.88
CA SER A 358 25.77 3.71 22.00
C SER A 358 25.71 5.12 21.39
N GLU A 359 26.80 5.86 21.47
CA GLU A 359 26.89 7.22 20.89
C GLU A 359 27.30 7.23 19.40
N THR A 360 27.70 6.08 18.85
CA THR A 360 28.25 5.97 17.48
C THR A 360 27.48 5.01 16.58
N GLN A 361 26.43 4.35 17.09
CA GLN A 361 25.64 3.42 16.30
C GLN A 361 24.35 4.12 15.85
N GLY A 362 24.03 3.96 14.58
CA GLY A 362 22.98 4.75 13.94
C GLY A 362 22.98 4.64 12.43
N VAL A 363 22.26 5.56 11.80
CA VAL A 363 22.16 5.67 10.34
C VAL A 363 22.82 6.97 9.89
N TYR A 364 23.46 6.89 8.73
CA TYR A 364 24.24 7.97 8.15
C TYR A 364 23.88 8.07 6.68
N LEU A 365 23.57 9.28 6.21
CA LEU A 365 23.27 9.55 4.80
C LEU A 365 24.21 10.63 4.30
N ASP A 366 25.00 10.30 3.28
CA ASP A 366 25.86 11.27 2.63
C ASP A 366 25.27 11.74 1.28
N ASN A 367 25.74 12.90 0.81
CA ASN A 367 25.30 13.48 -0.44
C ASN A 367 26.13 13.03 -1.67
N ARG A 368 26.80 11.87 -1.62
CA ARG A 368 27.42 11.33 -2.83
C ARG A 368 26.33 10.93 -3.83
N GLY A 369 26.59 11.11 -5.12
CA GLY A 369 25.65 10.69 -6.15
C GLY A 369 26.27 10.51 -7.52
N ASP A 370 25.51 9.87 -8.41
CA ASP A 370 25.94 9.57 -9.78
C ASP A 370 26.15 10.85 -10.62
N THR A 371 25.43 11.94 -10.31
CA THR A 371 25.57 13.22 -11.02
C THR A 371 25.37 14.42 -10.09
N LYS A 372 26.00 15.56 -10.42
CA LYS A 372 25.86 16.84 -9.69
C LYS A 372 24.49 17.53 -9.84
N TYR A 373 23.60 17.00 -10.67
CA TYR A 373 22.28 17.60 -10.95
C TYR A 373 21.17 17.01 -10.08
N GLU A 374 21.48 15.97 -9.31
CA GLU A 374 20.54 15.30 -8.43
C GLU A 374 20.62 15.83 -7.00
N TYR A 375 19.62 15.47 -6.21
CA TYR A 375 19.49 15.81 -4.80
C TYR A 375 19.33 14.55 -3.95
N VAL A 376 19.86 14.61 -2.73
CA VAL A 376 19.57 13.66 -1.66
C VAL A 376 18.67 14.36 -0.65
N THR A 377 17.64 13.67 -0.17
CA THR A 377 16.76 14.13 0.91
C THR A 377 16.91 13.30 2.18
N ALA A 378 16.77 13.95 3.33
CA ALA A 378 16.85 13.37 4.67
C ALA A 378 15.60 13.77 5.48
N ASP A 379 15.14 12.89 6.37
CA ASP A 379 13.93 13.04 7.20
C ASP A 379 14.12 12.16 8.46
N GLY A 380 13.11 11.44 8.95
CA GLY A 380 13.24 10.53 10.08
C GLY A 380 13.87 9.16 9.80
N VAL A 381 14.37 8.52 10.87
CA VAL A 381 14.82 7.12 10.93
C VAL A 381 14.14 6.43 12.13
N LYS A 382 13.62 5.22 11.91
CA LYS A 382 12.98 4.39 12.93
C LYS A 382 13.82 3.14 13.21
N PHE A 383 14.05 2.85 14.48
CA PHE A 383 14.69 1.64 14.99
C PHE A 383 13.68 0.85 15.81
N GLY A 384 13.47 -0.40 15.46
CA GLY A 384 12.50 -1.30 16.09
C GLY A 384 11.09 -1.23 15.50
N GLY A 385 10.30 -2.25 15.79
CA GLY A 385 8.94 -2.39 15.30
C GLY A 385 7.92 -1.56 16.08
N GLY A 386 8.05 -1.54 17.40
CA GLY A 386 7.10 -0.86 18.28
C GLY A 386 5.75 -1.58 18.38
N MET A 387 4.81 -0.90 19.04
CA MET A 387 3.42 -1.35 19.17
C MET A 387 2.42 -0.47 18.39
N GLY A 388 2.94 0.55 17.68
CA GLY A 388 2.16 1.56 16.97
C GLY A 388 1.40 2.51 17.90
N ASN A 389 1.13 3.72 17.41
CA ASN A 389 0.55 4.83 18.19
C ASN A 389 -0.73 5.39 17.57
N ILE A 390 -1.47 4.60 16.78
CA ILE A 390 -2.77 5.00 16.24
C ILE A 390 -3.86 4.78 17.30
N ALA A 391 -4.70 5.80 17.53
CA ALA A 391 -5.84 5.73 18.42
C ALA A 391 -6.84 4.66 17.94
N ARG A 392 -7.23 3.77 18.86
CA ARG A 392 -8.19 2.68 18.59
C ARG A 392 -9.40 2.71 19.52
N ASN A 393 -9.30 3.34 20.69
CA ASN A 393 -10.42 3.50 21.62
C ASN A 393 -11.06 4.89 21.52
N PRO A 394 -12.41 4.99 21.60
CA PRO A 394 -13.07 6.24 21.96
C PRO A 394 -12.58 6.67 23.35
N SER A 395 -12.37 7.96 23.56
CA SER A 395 -12.03 8.50 24.88
C SER A 395 -13.11 8.10 25.89
N GLU A 396 -12.70 7.56 27.05
CA GLU A 396 -13.59 7.30 28.18
C GLU A 396 -14.15 8.60 28.78
N VAL A 397 -13.57 9.74 28.41
CA VAL A 397 -13.96 11.07 28.88
C VAL A 397 -14.16 12.06 27.73
N ASP A 398 -15.10 12.99 27.88
CA ASP A 398 -15.28 14.10 26.94
C ASP A 398 -14.14 15.15 27.04
N GLU A 399 -14.16 16.18 26.20
CA GLU A 399 -13.17 17.28 26.21
C GLU A 399 -13.11 18.05 27.55
N LYS A 400 -14.06 17.83 28.46
CA LYS A 400 -14.17 18.45 29.78
C LYS A 400 -13.83 17.48 30.92
N GLY A 401 -13.42 16.25 30.61
CA GLY A 401 -13.05 15.23 31.58
C GLY A 401 -14.24 14.45 32.19
N ASN A 402 -15.45 14.60 31.67
CA ASN A 402 -16.61 13.84 32.15
C ASN A 402 -16.61 12.45 31.53
N LYS A 403 -16.94 11.42 32.30
CA LYS A 403 -17.10 10.06 31.76
C LYS A 403 -18.14 10.04 30.64
N VAL A 404 -17.76 9.51 29.49
CA VAL A 404 -18.68 9.22 28.40
C VAL A 404 -19.40 7.92 28.77
N GLU A 405 -20.69 7.99 29.07
CA GLU A 405 -21.50 6.78 29.26
C GLU A 405 -21.44 5.94 27.98
N MET A 406 -20.94 4.72 28.12
CA MET A 406 -20.89 3.74 27.06
C MET A 406 -22.04 2.77 27.28
N ASP A 407 -23.03 2.80 26.38
CA ASP A 407 -24.10 1.77 26.27
C ASP A 407 -23.51 0.38 25.99
#